data_AF-A0AB33K139-F1
#
_entry.id   AF-A0AB33K139-F1
#
_cell.length_a   1.000
_cell.length_b   1.000
_cell.length_c   1.000
_cell.angle_alpha   90.00
_cell.angle_beta   90.00
_cell.angle_gamma   90.00
#
_symmetry.space_group_name_H-M   'P 1'
#
loop_
_entity.id
_entity.type
_entity.pdbx_description
1 polymer ?
#
loop_
_entity_poly.entity_id
_entity_poly.type
_entity_poly.pdbx_seq_one_letter_code
_entity_poly.pdbx_strand_id
1 'polypeptide(L)'
;MPTSRIRLRRAVAALALGVLAPALTVATAAPAPAATIPHAQPTPVTPGAVSTLAARKLNITMQSQQQTNWCWAASGNTIATWFGYSYSQNQFCNVAFNRSVNSTCPNNQATLGNVQTALNWIGINSGSYVTGYLRNSTVQTEIDANRPIETRIQWSSGGGHMHVIYGYDTGNNWVYWGDPWPSNNRYNWADYSYYVSNSSFSWTHSLYRIGA
;
A
#
# COMPACT_ATOMS: atom_id res chain seq x y z
N MET A 1 -18.24 -31.30 -36.10
CA MET A 1 -18.32 -30.06 -36.90
C MET A 1 -17.44 -28.99 -36.25
N PRO A 2 -16.37 -28.50 -36.89
CA PRO A 2 -15.73 -27.27 -36.44
C PRO A 2 -15.82 -26.18 -37.52
N THR A 3 -16.56 -25.11 -37.27
CA THR A 3 -16.56 -23.90 -38.11
C THR A 3 -15.46 -22.94 -37.66
N SER A 4 -14.39 -22.92 -38.43
CA SER A 4 -13.31 -21.92 -38.39
C SER A 4 -13.58 -20.85 -39.45
N ARG A 5 -13.57 -19.55 -39.11
CA ARG A 5 -13.46 -18.43 -40.07
C ARG A 5 -12.91 -17.17 -39.38
N ILE A 6 -12.13 -16.24 -39.93
CA ILE A 6 -11.29 -16.07 -41.14
C ILE A 6 -10.42 -14.83 -40.82
N ARG A 7 -9.13 -14.84 -41.17
CA ARG A 7 -8.25 -13.64 -41.19
C ARG A 7 -8.36 -12.96 -42.55
N LEU A 8 -8.51 -11.63 -42.61
CA LEU A 8 -8.33 -10.87 -43.86
C LEU A 8 -6.92 -10.24 -43.90
N ARG A 9 -6.14 -10.67 -44.88
CA ARG A 9 -4.99 -9.93 -45.43
C ARG A 9 -5.46 -9.19 -46.69
N ARG A 10 -4.97 -7.98 -46.93
CA ARG A 10 -5.07 -7.33 -48.25
C ARG A 10 -3.66 -7.10 -48.80
N ALA A 11 -3.45 -7.60 -50.02
CA ALA A 11 -2.24 -7.45 -50.84
C ALA A 11 -2.41 -6.25 -51.80
N VAL A 12 -1.37 -5.41 -51.93
CA VAL A 12 -0.45 -5.23 -53.08
C VAL A 12 -1.08 -4.79 -54.41
N ALA A 13 -0.57 -3.67 -54.95
CA ALA A 13 -0.40 -3.47 -56.39
C ALA A 13 0.81 -2.57 -56.65
N ALA A 14 1.71 -3.03 -57.53
CA ALA A 14 2.88 -2.33 -58.02
C ALA A 14 2.59 -1.73 -59.41
N LEU A 15 3.22 -0.60 -59.73
CA LEU A 15 3.41 -0.15 -61.11
C LEU A 15 4.83 0.38 -61.27
N ALA A 16 5.54 -0.14 -62.27
CA ALA A 16 6.87 0.29 -62.68
C ALA A 16 6.77 1.18 -63.92
N LEU A 17 7.64 2.20 -64.01
CA LEU A 17 8.06 2.83 -65.26
C LEU A 17 9.43 3.49 -65.01
N GLY A 18 10.42 3.07 -65.78
CA GLY A 18 11.79 3.57 -65.73
C GLY A 18 11.97 4.86 -66.52
N VAL A 19 12.95 5.66 -66.11
CA VAL A 19 13.55 6.74 -66.90
C VAL A 19 15.05 6.80 -66.58
N LEU A 20 15.86 6.97 -67.62
CA LEU A 20 17.32 7.12 -67.62
C LEU A 20 17.80 8.26 -66.68
N ALA A 21 18.95 8.07 -66.04
CA ALA A 21 19.70 9.14 -65.38
C ALA A 21 21.10 9.29 -66.02
N PRO A 22 21.53 10.52 -66.38
CA PRO A 22 22.92 10.80 -66.71
C PRO A 22 23.73 11.05 -65.42
N ALA A 23 25.02 10.74 -65.48
CA ALA A 23 26.00 10.99 -64.43
C ALA A 23 26.16 12.50 -64.19
N LEU A 24 26.03 12.92 -62.93
CA LEU A 24 26.42 14.24 -62.44
C LEU A 24 27.31 14.06 -61.22
N THR A 25 28.54 14.54 -61.35
CA THR A 25 29.59 14.61 -60.34
C THR A 25 29.12 15.42 -59.14
N VAL A 26 29.07 14.79 -57.96
CA VAL A 26 28.81 15.49 -56.69
C VAL A 26 30.14 16.02 -56.15
N ALA A 27 30.26 17.34 -56.07
CA ALA A 27 31.32 18.01 -55.33
C ALA A 27 31.14 17.72 -53.83
N THR A 28 32.17 17.20 -53.17
CA THR A 28 32.21 17.03 -51.73
C THR A 28 32.33 18.40 -51.06
N ALA A 29 31.21 18.95 -50.61
CA ALA A 29 31.20 20.10 -49.71
C ALA A 29 31.69 19.64 -48.32
N ALA A 30 32.75 20.29 -47.83
CA ALA A 30 33.22 20.12 -46.46
C ALA A 30 32.10 20.51 -45.47
N PRO A 31 31.93 19.78 -44.35
CA PRO A 31 30.93 20.14 -43.35
C PRO A 31 31.35 21.45 -42.67
N ALA A 32 30.38 22.34 -42.49
CA ALA A 32 30.54 23.55 -41.68
C ALA A 32 30.87 23.17 -40.22
N PRO A 33 31.69 23.95 -39.50
CA PRO A 33 31.94 23.70 -38.09
C PRO A 33 30.64 23.88 -37.30
N ALA A 34 30.24 22.83 -36.58
CA ALA A 34 29.12 22.92 -35.65
C ALA A 34 29.51 23.91 -34.53
N ALA A 35 28.69 24.94 -34.33
CA ALA A 35 28.81 25.81 -33.17
C ALA A 35 28.56 24.99 -31.90
N THR A 36 29.53 25.00 -30.98
CA THR A 36 29.41 24.42 -29.65
C THR A 36 28.37 25.20 -28.86
N ILE A 37 27.20 24.59 -28.64
CA ILE A 37 26.24 25.08 -27.65
C ILE A 37 26.86 24.84 -26.27
N PRO A 38 26.91 25.83 -25.36
CA PRO A 38 27.31 25.58 -23.99
C PRO A 38 26.29 24.63 -23.36
N HIS A 39 26.71 23.39 -23.11
CA HIS A 39 25.94 22.47 -22.28
C HIS A 39 26.01 23.01 -20.85
N ALA A 40 24.99 23.75 -20.44
CA ALA A 40 24.81 24.06 -19.03
C ALA A 40 24.61 22.73 -18.29
N GLN A 41 25.59 22.34 -17.49
CA GLN A 41 25.46 21.17 -16.63
C GLN A 41 24.23 21.37 -15.73
N PRO A 42 23.31 20.39 -15.63
CA PRO A 42 22.26 20.47 -14.64
C PRO A 42 22.92 20.50 -13.25
N THR A 43 22.59 21.53 -12.47
CA THR A 43 22.99 21.60 -11.08
C THR A 43 22.44 20.38 -10.34
N PRO A 44 23.18 19.79 -9.38
CA PRO A 44 22.63 18.75 -8.53
C PRO A 44 21.47 19.37 -7.73
N VAL A 45 20.24 19.02 -8.09
CA VAL A 45 19.10 19.23 -7.21
C VAL A 45 19.26 18.23 -6.06
N THR A 46 19.83 18.69 -4.95
CA THR A 46 19.73 17.97 -3.69
C THR A 46 18.25 17.71 -3.43
N PRO A 47 17.79 16.45 -3.31
CA PRO A 47 16.43 16.18 -2.89
C PRO A 47 16.23 16.94 -1.58
N GLY A 48 15.27 17.87 -1.56
CA GLY A 48 14.93 18.59 -0.35
C GLY A 48 14.67 17.58 0.74
N ALA A 49 15.41 17.68 1.86
CA ALA A 49 15.18 16.86 3.01
C ALA A 49 13.71 17.04 3.41
N VAL A 50 12.90 16.01 3.15
CA VAL A 50 11.56 15.93 3.70
C VAL A 50 11.80 15.94 5.21
N SER A 51 11.40 17.03 5.88
CA SER A 51 11.56 17.15 7.32
C SER A 51 10.69 16.07 7.96
N THR A 52 11.29 14.91 8.26
CA THR A 52 10.66 13.88 9.07
C THR A 52 10.21 14.55 10.36
N LEU A 53 8.91 14.54 10.63
CA LEU A 53 8.40 15.11 11.87
C LEU A 53 9.06 14.38 13.04
N ALA A 54 9.45 15.10 14.08
CA ALA A 54 10.04 14.50 15.27
C ALA A 54 9.06 13.52 15.97
N ALA A 55 7.76 13.76 15.82
CA ALA A 55 6.70 12.84 16.17
C ALA A 55 5.46 13.13 15.32
N ARG A 56 4.70 12.09 14.99
CA ARG A 56 3.40 12.23 14.32
C ARG A 56 2.42 11.20 14.86
N LYS A 57 1.18 11.63 15.10
CA LYS A 57 0.04 10.75 15.37
C LYS A 57 -1.11 11.12 14.46
N LEU A 58 -1.72 10.12 13.84
CA LEU A 58 -3.00 10.27 13.18
C LEU A 58 -4.08 10.40 14.25
N ASN A 59 -5.04 11.32 14.08
CA ASN A 59 -6.17 11.47 15.00
C ASN A 59 -7.23 10.40 14.74
N ILE A 60 -6.83 9.13 14.87
CA ILE A 60 -7.66 7.97 14.58
C ILE A 60 -8.58 7.67 15.76
N THR A 61 -9.85 7.40 15.48
CA THR A 61 -10.80 6.93 16.50
C THR A 61 -10.87 5.41 16.44
N MET A 62 -10.14 4.73 17.34
CA MET A 62 -10.09 3.27 17.40
C MET A 62 -11.43 2.66 17.83
N GLN A 63 -11.86 1.63 17.11
CA GLN A 63 -13.05 0.83 17.46
C GLN A 63 -12.71 -0.32 18.41
N SER A 64 -13.66 -0.64 19.31
CA SER A 64 -13.65 -1.88 20.13
C SER A 64 -14.22 -3.06 19.39
N GLN A 65 -13.53 -4.22 19.43
CA GLN A 65 -14.04 -5.43 18.79
C GLN A 65 -15.35 -5.87 19.44
N GLN A 66 -16.33 -6.16 18.60
CA GLN A 66 -17.68 -6.53 19.02
C GLN A 66 -17.83 -8.02 19.27
N GLN A 67 -16.89 -8.84 18.80
CA GLN A 67 -16.86 -10.29 19.00
C GLN A 67 -15.46 -10.75 19.41
N THR A 68 -15.35 -11.93 20.02
CA THR A 68 -14.09 -12.43 20.59
C THR A 68 -13.00 -12.73 19.56
N ASN A 69 -13.36 -13.06 18.32
CA ASN A 69 -12.41 -13.31 17.22
C ASN A 69 -12.32 -12.15 16.20
N TRP A 70 -12.86 -10.96 16.52
CA TRP A 70 -13.00 -9.83 15.57
C TRP A 70 -11.97 -8.71 15.80
N CYS A 71 -10.82 -8.99 16.38
CA CYS A 71 -9.73 -8.02 16.46
C CYS A 71 -9.35 -7.45 15.08
N TRP A 72 -9.31 -8.32 14.05
CA TRP A 72 -9.07 -7.94 12.65
C TRP A 72 -10.19 -7.06 12.07
N ALA A 73 -11.46 -7.35 12.38
CA ALA A 73 -12.57 -6.58 11.85
C ALA A 73 -12.63 -5.19 12.49
N ALA A 74 -12.35 -5.09 13.79
CA ALA A 74 -12.29 -3.81 14.50
C ALA A 74 -11.12 -2.94 14.03
N SER A 75 -9.94 -3.52 13.87
CA SER A 75 -8.74 -2.82 13.37
C SER A 75 -8.91 -2.38 11.92
N GLY A 76 -9.31 -3.29 11.02
CA GLY A 76 -9.56 -2.97 9.62
C GLY A 76 -10.69 -1.94 9.42
N ASN A 77 -11.79 -2.05 10.17
CA ASN A 77 -12.89 -1.09 10.10
C ASN A 77 -12.55 0.27 10.72
N THR A 78 -11.65 0.31 11.70
CA THR A 78 -11.05 1.57 12.17
C THR A 78 -10.31 2.26 11.02
N ILE A 79 -9.51 1.51 10.26
CA ILE A 79 -8.78 2.05 9.11
C ILE A 79 -9.75 2.51 8.01
N ALA A 80 -10.81 1.76 7.73
CA ALA A 80 -11.86 2.22 6.80
C ALA A 80 -12.50 3.55 7.26
N THR A 81 -12.74 3.70 8.57
CA THR A 81 -13.25 4.95 9.18
C THR A 81 -12.27 6.10 9.00
N TRP A 82 -10.96 5.85 9.14
CA TRP A 82 -9.93 6.86 8.89
C TRP A 82 -9.96 7.40 7.46
N PHE A 83 -10.27 6.55 6.47
CA PHE A 83 -10.45 6.96 5.07
C PHE A 83 -11.84 7.55 4.76
N GLY A 84 -12.67 7.82 5.78
CA GLY A 84 -13.96 8.48 5.63
C GLY A 84 -15.15 7.54 5.36
N TYR A 85 -14.96 6.23 5.49
CA TYR A 85 -16.03 5.25 5.27
C TYR A 85 -16.67 4.81 6.59
N SER A 86 -18.00 4.65 6.61
CA SER A 86 -18.72 4.22 7.80
C SER A 86 -19.40 2.87 7.55
N TYR A 87 -18.85 1.81 8.16
CA TYR A 87 -19.44 0.47 8.16
C TYR A 87 -19.51 -0.08 9.59
N SER A 88 -20.44 -0.99 9.86
CA SER A 88 -20.37 -1.81 11.07
C SER A 88 -19.30 -2.89 10.93
N GLN A 89 -18.76 -3.39 12.06
CA GLN A 89 -17.85 -4.53 12.02
C GLN A 89 -18.49 -5.78 11.40
N ASN A 90 -19.81 -5.96 11.55
CA ASN A 90 -20.53 -7.03 10.88
C ASN A 90 -20.49 -6.92 9.35
N GLN A 91 -20.71 -5.71 8.81
CA GLN A 91 -20.61 -5.47 7.36
C GLN A 91 -19.18 -5.67 6.87
N PHE A 92 -18.19 -5.07 7.56
CA PHE A 92 -16.77 -5.26 7.25
C PHE A 92 -16.39 -6.74 7.25
N CYS A 93 -16.84 -7.48 8.26
CA CYS A 93 -16.61 -8.91 8.38
C CYS A 93 -17.23 -9.69 7.21
N ASN A 94 -18.47 -9.39 6.81
CA ASN A 94 -19.09 -10.08 5.69
C ASN A 94 -18.32 -9.86 4.39
N VAL A 95 -17.97 -8.62 4.07
CA VAL A 95 -17.27 -8.32 2.81
C VAL A 95 -15.83 -8.86 2.81
N ALA A 96 -15.18 -8.98 3.98
CA ALA A 96 -13.88 -9.65 4.13
C ALA A 96 -13.89 -11.14 3.74
N PHE A 97 -15.07 -11.76 3.76
CA PHE A 97 -15.30 -13.16 3.37
C PHE A 97 -16.17 -13.29 2.11
N ASN A 98 -16.36 -12.22 1.33
CA ASN A 98 -17.22 -12.20 0.14
C ASN A 98 -18.66 -12.67 0.41
N ARG A 99 -19.19 -12.38 1.60
CA ARG A 99 -20.56 -12.69 2.00
C ARG A 99 -21.47 -11.51 1.70
N SER A 100 -22.79 -11.75 1.73
CA SER A 100 -23.78 -10.68 1.67
C SER A 100 -23.58 -9.68 2.82
N VAL A 101 -23.42 -8.39 2.48
CA VAL A 101 -23.01 -7.33 3.40
C VAL A 101 -23.92 -7.20 4.64
N ASN A 102 -25.22 -7.47 4.49
CA ASN A 102 -26.22 -7.32 5.55
C ASN A 102 -26.59 -8.64 6.23
N SER A 103 -25.85 -9.72 6.01
CA SER A 103 -26.06 -10.99 6.72
C SER A 103 -25.41 -10.99 8.11
N THR A 104 -25.68 -11.99 8.95
CA THR A 104 -24.92 -12.18 10.19
C THR A 104 -23.54 -12.76 9.85
N CYS A 105 -22.47 -12.05 10.21
CA CYS A 105 -21.12 -12.55 10.03
C CYS A 105 -20.74 -13.50 11.19
N PRO A 106 -20.11 -14.66 10.92
CA PRO A 106 -19.65 -15.56 11.98
C PRO A 106 -18.53 -14.95 12.85
N ASN A 107 -18.44 -15.39 14.12
CA ASN A 107 -17.36 -15.04 15.04
C ASN A 107 -16.07 -15.85 14.74
N ASN A 108 -15.52 -15.66 13.53
CA ASN A 108 -14.34 -16.39 13.05
C ASN A 108 -13.06 -15.53 13.10
N GLN A 109 -11.92 -16.20 13.23
CA GLN A 109 -10.61 -15.60 13.01
C GLN A 109 -10.41 -15.30 11.52
N ALA A 110 -9.52 -14.35 11.21
CA ALA A 110 -9.17 -14.00 9.84
C ALA A 110 -7.70 -13.58 9.73
N THR A 111 -7.24 -13.44 8.49
CA THR A 111 -5.90 -12.93 8.15
C THR A 111 -5.96 -11.48 7.69
N LEU A 112 -4.81 -10.82 7.58
CA LEU A 112 -4.72 -9.51 6.93
C LEU A 112 -5.14 -9.55 5.45
N GLY A 113 -5.09 -10.72 4.79
CA GLY A 113 -5.63 -10.88 3.44
C GLY A 113 -7.16 -10.76 3.37
N ASN A 114 -7.87 -11.15 4.44
CA ASN A 114 -9.31 -10.92 4.53
C ASN A 114 -9.62 -9.43 4.73
N VAL A 115 -8.82 -8.74 5.54
CA VAL A 115 -8.88 -7.28 5.66
C VAL A 115 -8.66 -6.61 4.31
N GLN A 116 -7.67 -7.06 3.52
CA GLN A 116 -7.45 -6.55 2.16
C GLN A 116 -8.68 -6.72 1.27
N THR A 117 -9.37 -7.86 1.37
CA THR A 117 -10.60 -8.12 0.61
C THR A 117 -11.68 -7.10 0.97
N ALA A 118 -11.89 -6.83 2.27
CA ALA A 118 -12.86 -5.83 2.72
C ALA A 118 -12.47 -4.42 2.27
N LEU A 119 -11.21 -4.01 2.45
CA LEU A 119 -10.75 -2.68 2.04
C LEU A 119 -10.90 -2.47 0.52
N ASN A 120 -10.56 -3.49 -0.28
CA ASN A 120 -10.73 -3.45 -1.73
C ASN A 120 -12.21 -3.32 -2.13
N TRP A 121 -13.11 -4.08 -1.48
CA TRP A 121 -14.55 -3.97 -1.71
C TRP A 121 -15.11 -2.57 -1.38
N ILE A 122 -14.57 -1.93 -0.33
CA ILE A 122 -14.93 -0.55 0.06
C ILE A 122 -14.44 0.49 -0.97
N GLY A 123 -13.46 0.14 -1.80
CA GLY A 123 -12.83 1.06 -2.76
C GLY A 123 -11.57 1.74 -2.21
N ILE A 124 -11.01 1.24 -1.10
CA ILE A 124 -9.72 1.69 -0.56
C ILE A 124 -8.63 0.81 -1.18
N ASN A 125 -7.49 1.40 -1.58
CA ASN A 125 -6.31 0.62 -1.94
C ASN A 125 -5.94 -0.27 -0.75
N SER A 126 -6.01 -1.59 -0.93
CA SER A 126 -5.85 -2.55 0.16
C SER A 126 -4.41 -2.70 0.63
N GLY A 127 -3.44 -2.05 -0.03
CA GLY A 127 -2.05 -2.05 0.39
C GLY A 127 -1.31 -3.37 0.13
N SER A 128 -0.24 -3.58 0.88
CA SER A 128 0.68 -4.71 0.76
C SER A 128 0.71 -5.52 2.05
N TYR A 129 0.32 -6.79 1.96
CA TYR A 129 0.40 -7.75 3.04
C TYR A 129 1.75 -8.47 3.01
N VAL A 130 2.53 -8.34 4.09
CA VAL A 130 3.82 -9.00 4.25
C VAL A 130 3.91 -9.80 5.54
N THR A 131 4.69 -10.87 5.51
CA THR A 131 5.18 -11.56 6.70
C THR A 131 6.37 -10.79 7.26
N GLY A 132 6.33 -10.51 8.56
CA GLY A 132 7.31 -9.72 9.28
C GLY A 132 6.78 -8.36 9.75
N TYR A 133 7.55 -7.75 10.65
CA TYR A 133 7.39 -6.36 11.07
C TYR A 133 7.98 -5.40 10.04
N LEU A 134 7.52 -4.15 10.04
CA LEU A 134 8.08 -3.08 9.20
C LEU A 134 9.20 -2.36 9.95
N ARG A 135 10.25 -1.94 9.25
CA ARG A 135 11.29 -1.07 9.81
C ARG A 135 10.67 0.23 10.34
N ASN A 136 11.23 0.81 11.40
CA ASN A 136 10.73 2.07 11.98
C ASN A 136 10.64 3.20 10.94
N SER A 137 11.60 3.31 10.01
CA SER A 137 11.54 4.27 8.91
C SER A 137 10.37 4.04 7.93
N THR A 138 9.95 2.80 7.73
CA THR A 138 8.74 2.48 6.96
C THR A 138 7.48 2.89 7.73
N VAL A 139 7.44 2.66 9.05
CA VAL A 139 6.34 3.16 9.89
C VAL A 139 6.20 4.68 9.75
N GLN A 140 7.32 5.41 9.84
CA GLN A 140 7.33 6.86 9.67
C GLN A 140 6.80 7.28 8.30
N THR A 141 7.27 6.65 7.22
CA THR A 141 6.85 6.93 5.84
C THR A 141 5.33 6.75 5.64
N GLU A 142 4.76 5.69 6.23
CA GLU A 142 3.33 5.42 6.13
C GLU A 142 2.52 6.44 6.95
N ILE A 143 2.93 6.67 8.19
CA ILE A 143 2.26 7.62 9.07
C ILE A 143 2.34 9.02 8.49
N ASP A 144 3.47 9.51 8.00
CA ASP A 144 3.64 10.82 7.35
C ASP A 144 2.78 10.99 6.08
N ALA A 145 2.43 9.88 5.44
CA ALA A 145 1.53 9.89 4.29
C ALA A 145 0.05 9.68 4.64
N ASN A 146 -0.33 9.82 5.92
CA ASN A 146 -1.71 9.60 6.42
C ASN A 146 -2.20 8.15 6.24
N ARG A 147 -1.30 7.17 6.25
CA ARG A 147 -1.65 5.76 6.10
C ARG A 147 -1.42 5.00 7.41
N PRO A 148 -2.47 4.66 8.17
CA PRO A 148 -2.33 3.77 9.32
C PRO A 148 -1.92 2.36 8.82
N ILE A 149 -1.25 1.61 9.70
CA ILE A 149 -0.76 0.26 9.41
C ILE A 149 -1.53 -0.72 10.28
N GLU A 150 -2.11 -1.76 9.68
CA GLU A 150 -2.63 -2.89 10.46
C GLU A 150 -1.53 -3.91 10.68
N THR A 151 -1.39 -4.40 11.91
CA THR A 151 -0.37 -5.38 12.27
C THR A 151 -1.02 -6.62 12.83
N ARG A 152 -0.37 -7.77 12.66
CA ARG A 152 -0.62 -8.96 13.47
C ARG A 152 0.51 -9.15 14.45
N ILE A 153 0.19 -9.14 15.73
CA ILE A 153 1.07 -9.65 16.77
C ILE A 153 0.74 -11.11 17.07
N GLN A 154 1.74 -11.88 17.48
CA GLN A 154 1.63 -13.24 17.97
C GLN A 154 1.87 -13.23 19.47
N TRP A 155 0.86 -13.61 20.26
CA TRP A 155 1.07 -13.78 21.69
C TRP A 155 2.00 -14.96 21.96
N SER A 156 2.81 -14.84 23.01
CA SER A 156 3.66 -15.94 23.49
C SER A 156 2.85 -17.11 24.02
N SER A 157 1.63 -16.87 24.50
CA SER A 157 0.64 -17.90 24.86
C SER A 157 -0.05 -18.58 23.67
N GLY A 158 0.22 -18.11 22.44
CA GLY A 158 -0.43 -18.60 21.22
C GLY A 158 -1.59 -17.70 20.75
N GLY A 159 -1.96 -17.86 19.48
CA GLY A 159 -2.99 -17.04 18.83
C GLY A 159 -2.47 -15.68 18.33
N GLY A 160 -3.17 -15.13 17.34
CA GLY A 160 -2.86 -13.82 16.77
C GLY A 160 -3.79 -12.74 17.29
N HIS A 161 -3.33 -11.50 17.28
CA HIS A 161 -4.15 -10.33 17.57
C HIS A 161 -3.77 -9.17 16.66
N MET A 162 -4.75 -8.35 16.31
CA MET A 162 -4.56 -7.31 15.31
C MET A 162 -4.54 -5.94 15.98
N HIS A 163 -3.51 -5.14 15.71
CA HIS A 163 -3.40 -3.77 16.17
C HIS A 163 -3.41 -2.80 14.99
N VAL A 164 -3.60 -1.51 15.27
CA VAL A 164 -3.41 -0.44 14.28
C VAL A 164 -2.30 0.49 14.76
N ILE A 165 -1.17 0.53 14.07
CA ILE A 165 -0.16 1.58 14.29
C ILE A 165 -0.68 2.88 13.66
N TYR A 166 -0.71 3.94 14.46
CA TYR A 166 -1.23 5.25 14.06
C TYR A 166 -0.27 6.39 14.32
N GLY A 167 0.93 6.12 14.83
CA GLY A 167 1.91 7.17 15.10
C GLY A 167 3.30 6.67 15.44
N TYR A 168 4.24 7.60 15.49
CA TYR A 168 5.60 7.41 15.95
C TYR A 168 6.13 8.66 16.67
N ASP A 169 7.23 8.50 17.41
CA ASP A 169 8.04 9.59 17.98
C ASP A 169 9.53 9.22 17.87
N THR A 170 10.30 9.95 17.06
CA THR A 170 11.72 9.70 16.86
C THR A 170 12.60 10.18 18.02
N GLY A 171 12.14 11.15 18.81
CA GLY A 171 12.88 11.64 19.98
C GLY A 171 12.92 10.61 21.10
N ASN A 172 11.80 9.92 21.31
CA ASN A 172 11.67 8.85 22.30
C ASN A 172 11.84 7.44 21.72
N ASN A 173 12.03 7.30 20.41
CA ASN A 173 12.02 6.02 19.69
C ASN A 173 10.73 5.21 19.91
N TRP A 174 9.59 5.88 20.03
CA TRP A 174 8.30 5.24 20.29
C TRP A 174 7.49 4.96 19.03
N VAL A 175 6.62 3.95 19.14
CA VAL A 175 5.50 3.71 18.23
C VAL A 175 4.19 3.81 19.01
N TYR A 176 3.14 4.33 18.37
CA TYR A 176 1.79 4.42 18.95
C TYR A 176 0.88 3.44 18.23
N TRP A 177 0.17 2.59 18.99
CA TRP A 177 -0.78 1.63 18.42
C TRP A 177 -2.10 1.59 19.18
N GLY A 178 -3.15 1.28 18.44
CA GLY A 178 -4.46 0.97 18.97
C GLY A 178 -4.63 -0.54 19.17
N ASP A 179 -5.22 -0.91 20.30
CA ASP A 179 -5.58 -2.30 20.62
C ASP A 179 -7.12 -2.45 20.58
N PRO A 180 -7.69 -3.28 19.68
CA PRO A 180 -9.13 -3.44 19.56
C PRO A 180 -9.77 -4.17 20.76
N TRP A 181 -9.01 -4.84 21.62
CA TRP A 181 -9.53 -5.72 22.66
C TRP A 181 -10.31 -4.95 23.75
N PRO A 182 -11.52 -5.39 24.16
CA PRO A 182 -12.44 -4.53 24.93
C PRO A 182 -11.93 -4.13 26.31
N SER A 183 -11.21 -5.03 26.99
CA SER A 183 -10.69 -4.81 28.35
C SER A 183 -9.31 -4.18 28.40
N ASN A 184 -8.63 -4.01 27.26
CA ASN A 184 -7.28 -3.46 27.20
C ASN A 184 -7.32 -1.93 27.06
N ASN A 185 -6.21 -1.28 27.38
CA ASN A 185 -6.02 0.12 27.01
C ASN A 185 -6.12 0.27 25.49
N ARG A 186 -7.00 1.17 25.06
CA ARG A 186 -7.33 1.36 23.64
C ARG A 186 -6.17 1.93 22.83
N TYR A 187 -5.42 2.85 23.44
CA TYR A 187 -4.32 3.58 22.82
C TYR A 187 -3.08 3.39 23.67
N ASN A 188 -2.02 2.88 23.06
CA ASN A 188 -0.79 2.46 23.73
C ASN A 188 0.42 3.05 23.01
N TRP A 189 1.55 3.08 23.72
CA TRP A 189 2.84 3.47 23.18
C TRP A 189 3.97 2.81 23.97
N ALA A 190 5.08 2.61 23.30
CA ALA A 190 6.31 2.06 23.86
C ALA A 190 7.46 2.26 22.86
N ASP A 191 8.67 1.95 23.28
CA ASP A 191 9.80 1.77 22.37
C ASP A 191 9.46 0.89 21.17
N TYR A 192 9.92 1.29 19.99
CA TYR A 192 9.70 0.55 18.76
C TYR A 192 10.21 -0.90 18.86
N SER A 193 11.38 -1.11 19.47
CA SER A 193 11.93 -2.46 19.69
C SER A 193 11.05 -3.31 20.61
N TYR A 194 10.47 -2.71 21.65
CA TYR A 194 9.52 -3.38 22.54
C TYR A 194 8.27 -3.83 21.78
N TYR A 195 7.74 -2.98 20.90
CA TYR A 195 6.58 -3.36 20.08
C TYR A 195 6.92 -4.42 19.03
N VAL A 196 8.13 -4.40 18.47
CA VAL A 196 8.57 -5.47 17.54
C VAL A 196 8.62 -6.82 18.25
N SER A 197 9.18 -6.87 19.45
CA SER A 197 9.22 -8.10 20.25
C SER A 197 9.41 -7.81 21.73
N ASN A 198 8.60 -8.47 22.56
CA ASN A 198 8.72 -8.48 24.02
C ASN A 198 8.35 -9.87 24.57
N SER A 199 8.29 -10.01 25.89
CA SER A 199 7.97 -11.30 26.54
C SER A 199 6.52 -11.75 26.33
N SER A 200 5.60 -10.83 26.02
CA SER A 200 4.18 -11.11 25.82
C SER A 200 3.84 -11.37 24.36
N PHE A 201 4.46 -10.68 23.41
CA PHE A 201 4.18 -10.87 22.00
C PHE A 201 5.33 -10.48 21.06
N SER A 202 5.22 -10.91 19.80
CA SER A 202 6.05 -10.45 18.68
C SER A 202 5.21 -9.95 17.51
N TRP A 203 5.63 -8.90 16.84
CA TRP A 203 5.00 -8.41 15.60
C TRP A 203 5.40 -9.31 14.43
N THR A 204 4.43 -10.04 13.89
CA THR A 204 4.67 -11.12 12.91
C THR A 204 4.22 -10.81 11.49
N HIS A 205 3.26 -9.91 11.29
CA HIS A 205 2.77 -9.57 9.96
C HIS A 205 2.30 -8.13 9.87
N SER A 206 2.32 -7.58 8.66
CA SER A 206 2.00 -6.17 8.42
C SER A 206 1.13 -6.00 7.18
N LEU A 207 0.18 -5.08 7.27
CA LEU A 207 -0.58 -4.55 6.14
C LEU A 207 -0.33 -3.03 6.08
N TYR A 208 0.39 -2.59 5.07
CA TYR A 208 0.84 -1.20 4.91
C TYR A 208 0.61 -0.72 3.48
N ARG A 209 0.81 0.57 3.19
CA ARG A 209 0.40 1.21 1.91
C ARG A 209 -1.11 1.19 1.68
N ILE A 210 -1.90 1.07 2.76
CA ILE A 210 -3.35 1.15 2.67
C ILE A 210 -3.73 2.57 2.24
N GLY A 211 -4.53 2.70 1.17
CA GLY A 211 -4.91 3.99 0.59
C GLY A 211 -3.82 4.69 -0.22
N ALA A 212 -2.72 4.01 -0.56
CA ALA A 212 -1.64 4.56 -1.39
C ALA A 212 -2.00 4.68 -2.88
#